data_AF-A0A3A0GFE7-F1
#
_entry.id   AF-A0A3A0GFE7-F1
#
_cell.length_a   1.000
_cell.length_b   1.000
_cell.length_c   1.000
_cell.angle_alpha   90.00
_cell.angle_beta   90.00
_cell.angle_gamma   90.00
#
_symmetry.space_group_name_H-M   'P 1'
#
loop_
_entity.id
_entity.type
_entity.pdbx_description
1 polymer ?
#
loop_
_entity_poly.entity_id
_entity_poly.type
_entity_poly.pdbx_seq_one_letter_code
_entity_poly.pdbx_strand_id
1 'polypeptide(L)'
;MNAAHLHITINHFPVICVLLGILVLCIGHWRRSSEITMVALVLFVLAAVVTVPTYYSGRNSSRVIRGVEGVVRDITRAHSGAATWAYYVTLVLGLLAAWGLKQWRSAGDLTSRVRGLVWIVAILAATTLARASLTGGKVRHTEARPDYVVPTEAPEEAGGPGAPGGAGDAGGTPVTP
;
A
#
# COMPACT_ATOMS: atom_id res chain seq x y z
N MET A 1 -11.89 9.90 -12.54
CA MET A 1 -11.39 8.96 -11.50
C MET A 1 -11.45 9.67 -10.15
N ASN A 2 -11.93 9.01 -9.09
CA ASN A 2 -11.88 9.61 -7.73
C ASN A 2 -10.48 9.43 -7.11
N ALA A 3 -10.19 10.15 -6.02
CA ALA A 3 -8.88 10.07 -5.35
C ALA A 3 -8.56 8.67 -4.78
N ALA A 4 -9.59 7.93 -4.35
CA ALA A 4 -9.41 6.58 -3.79
C ALA A 4 -8.99 5.56 -4.86
N HIS A 5 -9.60 5.66 -6.04
CA HIS A 5 -9.28 4.82 -7.18
C HIS A 5 -7.84 5.07 -7.61
N LEU A 6 -7.44 6.35 -7.74
CA LEU A 6 -6.06 6.70 -8.05
C LEU A 6 -5.09 6.11 -7.01
N HIS A 7 -5.37 6.30 -5.71
CA HIS A 7 -4.51 5.80 -4.63
C HIS A 7 -4.32 4.29 -4.71
N ILE A 8 -5.40 3.52 -4.87
CA ILE A 8 -5.33 2.05 -4.94
C ILE A 8 -4.58 1.59 -6.19
N THR A 9 -4.69 2.29 -7.32
CA THR A 9 -3.95 1.96 -8.53
C THR A 9 -2.43 2.14 -8.34
N ILE A 10 -2.00 3.22 -7.67
CA ILE A 10 -0.58 3.60 -7.66
C ILE A 10 0.15 3.29 -6.34
N ASN A 11 -0.54 2.88 -5.27
CA ASN A 11 0.07 2.73 -3.94
C ASN A 11 1.18 1.67 -3.84
N HIS A 12 1.22 0.68 -4.73
CA HIS A 12 2.28 -0.34 -4.73
C HIS A 12 3.56 0.11 -5.44
N PHE A 13 3.46 1.08 -6.34
CA PHE A 13 4.60 1.52 -7.16
C PHE A 13 5.77 2.05 -6.34
N PRO A 14 5.58 2.92 -5.31
CA PRO A 14 6.68 3.35 -4.45
C PRO A 14 7.48 2.21 -3.82
N VAL A 15 6.78 1.19 -3.30
CA VAL A 15 7.40 0.03 -2.64
C VAL A 15 8.21 -0.77 -3.65
N ILE A 16 7.62 -1.06 -4.81
CA ILE A 16 8.29 -1.82 -5.88
C ILE A 16 9.54 -1.07 -6.36
N CYS A 17 9.46 0.23 -6.62
CA CYS A 17 10.61 1.02 -7.07
C CYS A 17 11.74 1.04 -6.02
N VAL A 18 11.43 1.16 -4.73
CA VAL A 18 12.46 1.13 -3.67
C VAL A 18 13.08 -0.27 -3.55
N LEU A 19 12.30 -1.34 -3.56
CA LEU A 19 12.83 -2.70 -3.46
C LEU A 19 13.69 -3.07 -4.67
N LEU A 20 13.24 -2.74 -5.88
CA LEU A 20 14.05 -2.91 -7.09
C LEU A 20 15.32 -2.04 -7.04
N GLY A 21 15.20 -0.79 -6.57
CA GLY A 21 16.35 0.09 -6.38
C GLY A 21 17.39 -0.50 -5.42
N ILE A 22 16.96 -1.08 -4.30
CA ILE A 22 17.84 -1.76 -3.34
C ILE A 22 18.51 -3.00 -3.98
N LEU A 23 17.74 -3.81 -4.72
CA LEU A 23 18.30 -4.97 -5.41
C LEU A 23 19.38 -4.56 -6.43
N VAL A 24 19.10 -3.54 -7.24
CA VAL A 24 20.06 -2.99 -8.20
C VAL A 24 21.26 -2.39 -7.47
N LEU A 25 21.05 -1.70 -6.34
CA LEU A 25 22.13 -1.14 -5.52
C LEU A 25 23.03 -2.25 -4.94
N CYS A 26 22.47 -3.37 -4.48
CA CYS A 26 23.21 -4.56 -4.06
C CYS A 26 24.11 -5.06 -5.19
N ILE A 27 23.54 -5.23 -6.38
CA ILE A 27 24.27 -5.74 -7.56
C ILE A 27 25.39 -4.76 -7.95
N GLY A 28 25.11 -3.45 -7.98
CA GLY A 28 26.10 -2.42 -8.29
C GLY A 28 27.23 -2.38 -7.27
N HIS A 29 26.92 -2.56 -5.99
CA HIS A 29 27.92 -2.64 -4.93
C HIS A 29 28.80 -3.89 -5.07
N TRP A 30 28.21 -5.08 -5.26
CA TRP A 30 28.95 -6.33 -5.44
C TRP A 30 29.86 -6.25 -6.68
N ARG A 31 29.30 -5.85 -7.83
CA ARG A 31 30.04 -5.75 -9.08
C ARG A 31 30.98 -4.55 -9.16
N ARG A 32 30.99 -3.67 -8.14
CA ARG A 32 31.74 -2.42 -8.11
C ARG A 32 31.50 -1.56 -9.37
N SER A 33 30.28 -1.58 -9.90
CA SER A 33 29.90 -0.82 -11.10
C SER A 33 29.17 0.47 -10.71
N SER A 34 29.72 1.59 -11.18
CA SER A 34 29.16 2.92 -10.98
C SER A 34 27.84 3.10 -11.76
N GLU A 35 27.75 2.44 -12.91
CA GLU A 35 26.67 2.48 -13.88
C GLU A 35 25.44 1.74 -13.35
N ILE A 36 25.64 0.55 -12.77
CA ILE A 36 24.55 -0.17 -12.09
C ILE A 36 24.09 0.61 -10.86
N THR A 37 25.02 1.20 -10.10
CA THR A 37 24.67 2.07 -8.97
C THR A 37 23.83 3.27 -9.43
N MET A 38 24.15 3.86 -10.58
CA MET A 38 23.37 4.96 -11.19
C MET A 38 21.93 4.54 -11.49
N VAL A 39 21.71 3.35 -12.03
CA VAL A 39 20.36 2.81 -12.27
C VAL A 39 19.56 2.71 -10.96
N ALA A 40 20.18 2.26 -9.87
CA ALA A 40 19.53 2.24 -8.55
C ALA A 40 19.11 3.65 -8.08
N LEU A 41 19.96 4.66 -8.26
CA LEU A 41 19.64 6.04 -7.91
C LEU A 41 18.46 6.58 -8.73
N VAL A 42 18.39 6.26 -10.02
CA VAL A 42 17.25 6.63 -10.88
C VAL A 42 15.96 6.00 -10.35
N LEU A 43 15.98 4.72 -9.96
CA LEU A 43 14.82 4.04 -9.37
C LEU A 43 14.37 4.71 -8.06
N PHE A 44 15.29 5.17 -7.22
CA PHE A 44 14.96 5.91 -6.01
C PHE A 44 14.35 7.29 -6.28
N VAL A 45 14.84 8.00 -7.30
CA VAL A 45 14.21 9.27 -7.74
C VAL A 45 12.79 9.00 -8.25
N LEU A 46 12.60 7.97 -9.08
CA LEU A 46 11.27 7.57 -9.56
C LEU A 46 10.33 7.21 -8.40
N ALA A 47 10.82 6.46 -7.42
CA ALA A 47 10.04 6.14 -6.22
C ALA A 47 9.57 7.41 -5.50
N ALA A 48 10.44 8.40 -5.32
CA ALA A 48 10.10 9.66 -4.69
C ALA A 48 9.04 10.45 -5.47
N VAL A 49 9.18 10.52 -6.80
CA VAL A 49 8.20 11.18 -7.68
C VAL A 49 6.82 10.52 -7.58
N VAL A 50 6.75 9.18 -7.65
CA VAL A 50 5.48 8.44 -7.60
C VAL A 50 4.86 8.43 -6.19
N THR A 51 5.67 8.55 -5.15
CA THR A 51 5.20 8.64 -3.76
C THR A 51 4.36 9.89 -3.51
N VAL A 52 4.64 10.99 -4.22
CA VAL A 52 3.89 12.25 -4.10
C VAL A 52 2.39 12.09 -4.43
N PRO A 53 1.99 11.71 -5.66
CA PRO A 53 0.58 11.51 -5.97
C PRO A 53 -0.04 10.39 -5.15
N THR A 54 0.72 9.35 -4.78
CA THR A 54 0.27 8.27 -3.91
C THR A 54 -0.19 8.79 -2.54
N TYR A 55 0.63 9.61 -1.89
CA TYR A 55 0.34 10.16 -0.56
C TYR A 55 -0.87 11.11 -0.59
N TYR A 56 -0.91 12.04 -1.54
CA TYR A 56 -1.98 13.02 -1.62
C TYR A 56 -3.34 12.39 -2.00
N SER A 57 -3.34 11.42 -2.91
CA SER A 57 -4.56 10.68 -3.26
C SER A 57 -5.10 9.89 -2.07
N GLY A 58 -4.23 9.24 -1.27
CA GLY A 58 -4.63 8.53 -0.04
C GLY A 58 -5.20 9.46 1.03
N ARG A 59 -4.55 10.61 1.25
CA ARG A 59 -5.00 11.63 2.22
C ARG A 59 -6.35 12.24 1.85
N ASN A 60 -6.61 12.45 0.56
CA ASN A 60 -7.91 12.94 0.09
C ASN A 60 -9.00 11.88 0.28
N SER A 61 -8.66 10.61 0.07
CA SER A 61 -9.58 9.49 0.27
C SER A 61 -10.02 9.35 1.73
N SER A 62 -9.08 9.49 2.68
CA SER A 62 -9.42 9.38 4.12
C SER A 62 -10.29 10.52 4.64
N ARG A 63 -10.31 11.71 3.99
CA ARG A 63 -11.23 12.79 4.36
C ARG A 63 -12.69 12.43 4.17
N VAL A 64 -13.01 11.60 3.18
CA VAL A 64 -14.38 11.12 2.91
C VAL A 64 -14.89 10.21 4.03
N ILE A 65 -13.98 9.54 4.75
CA ILE A 65 -14.29 8.52 5.75
C ILE A 65 -14.14 9.07 7.19
N ARG A 66 -13.91 10.38 7.37
CA ARG A 66 -13.65 11.02 8.67
C ARG A 66 -14.80 10.90 9.68
N GLY A 67 -16.01 10.54 9.25
CA GLY A 67 -17.18 10.34 10.11
C GLY A 67 -17.37 8.92 10.63
N VAL A 68 -16.53 7.96 10.24
CA VAL A 68 -16.66 6.55 10.67
C VAL A 68 -15.94 6.35 12.00
N GLU A 69 -16.65 5.82 12.99
CA GLU A 69 -16.11 5.54 14.33
C GLU A 69 -15.65 4.08 14.50
N GLY A 70 -14.94 3.81 15.61
CA GLY A 70 -14.50 2.46 15.97
C GLY A 70 -13.23 1.99 15.27
N VAL A 71 -13.09 0.67 15.14
CA VAL A 71 -11.88 -0.05 14.69
C VAL A 71 -11.37 0.45 13.33
N VAL A 72 -12.29 0.80 12.42
CA VAL A 72 -11.95 1.32 11.08
C VAL A 72 -11.20 2.64 11.16
N ARG A 73 -11.57 3.53 12.09
CA ARG A 73 -10.91 4.82 12.31
C ARG A 73 -9.48 4.64 12.78
N ASP A 74 -9.28 3.74 13.75
CA ASP A 74 -7.97 3.52 14.37
C ASP A 74 -6.99 2.87 13.39
N ILE A 75 -7.45 1.89 12.60
CA ILE A 75 -6.65 1.27 11.53
C ILE A 75 -6.31 2.31 10.46
N THR A 76 -7.29 3.12 10.01
CA THR A 76 -7.07 4.16 9.00
C THR A 76 -6.09 5.23 9.50
N ARG A 77 -6.16 5.61 10.77
CA ARG A 77 -5.23 6.55 11.41
C ARG A 77 -3.82 5.97 11.49
N ALA A 78 -3.68 4.70 11.87
CA ALA A 78 -2.39 4.01 11.90
C ALA A 78 -1.75 3.93 10.50
N HIS A 79 -2.53 3.58 9.47
CA HIS A 79 -2.07 3.59 8.08
C HIS A 79 -1.65 4.99 7.62
N SER A 80 -2.46 6.02 7.90
CA SER A 80 -2.13 7.41 7.55
C SER A 80 -0.83 7.89 8.22
N GLY A 81 -0.59 7.50 9.47
CA GLY A 81 0.65 7.80 10.19
C GLY A 81 1.85 7.10 9.55
N ALA A 82 1.73 5.81 9.25
CA ALA A 82 2.78 5.05 8.57
C ALA A 82 3.07 5.60 7.15
N ALA A 83 2.02 5.92 6.38
CA ALA A 83 2.14 6.51 5.05
C ALA A 83 2.82 7.89 5.07
N THR A 84 2.62 8.67 6.13
CA THR A 84 3.29 9.97 6.30
C THR A 84 4.80 9.80 6.51
N TRP A 85 5.22 8.84 7.35
CA TRP A 85 6.63 8.51 7.51
C TRP A 85 7.25 7.97 6.21
N ALA A 86 6.56 7.04 5.54
CA ALA A 86 7.00 6.49 4.26
C ALA A 86 7.17 7.58 3.21
N TYR A 87 6.25 8.55 3.15
CA TYR A 87 6.33 9.71 2.25
C TYR A 87 7.60 10.52 2.49
N TYR A 88 7.84 10.99 3.72
CA TYR A 88 8.99 11.85 4.01
C TYR A 88 10.32 11.13 3.82
N VAL A 89 10.44 9.88 4.28
CA VAL A 89 11.69 9.11 4.14
C VAL A 89 11.98 8.83 2.66
N THR A 90 10.97 8.49 1.86
CA THR A 90 11.16 8.24 0.42
C THR A 90 11.52 9.52 -0.33
N LEU A 91 10.99 10.68 0.07
CA LEU A 91 11.43 11.97 -0.48
C LEU A 91 12.89 12.28 -0.15
N VAL A 92 13.32 12.06 1.10
CA VAL A 92 14.73 12.22 1.49
C VAL A 92 15.62 11.29 0.68
N LEU A 93 15.20 10.03 0.48
CA LEU A 93 15.91 9.07 -0.37
C LEU A 93 16.04 9.59 -1.81
N GLY A 94 14.96 10.08 -2.40
CA GLY A 94 14.96 10.61 -3.77
C GLY A 94 15.84 11.84 -3.93
N LEU A 95 15.81 12.76 -2.97
CA LEU A 95 16.69 13.94 -2.98
C LEU A 95 18.16 13.56 -2.84
N LEU A 96 18.46 12.62 -1.94
CA LEU A 96 19.81 12.08 -1.77
C LEU A 96 20.29 11.35 -3.05
N ALA A 97 19.40 10.61 -3.70
CA ALA A 97 19.68 9.93 -4.96
C ALA A 97 19.91 10.91 -6.12
N ALA A 98 19.11 11.98 -6.21
CA ALA A 98 19.30 13.05 -7.19
C ALA A 98 20.65 13.76 -6.98
N TRP A 99 21.04 14.00 -5.72
CA TRP A 99 22.36 14.54 -5.41
C TRP A 99 23.49 13.56 -5.75
N GLY A 100 23.30 12.26 -5.50
CA GLY A 100 24.22 11.20 -5.91
C GLY A 100 24.40 11.16 -7.44
N LEU A 101 23.32 11.29 -8.21
CA LEU A 101 23.36 11.38 -9.67
C LEU A 101 24.13 12.61 -10.16
N LYS A 102 23.95 13.76 -9.50
CA LYS A 102 24.71 14.98 -9.81
C LYS A 102 26.21 14.78 -9.57
N GLN A 103 26.59 14.14 -8.47
CA GLN A 103 28.00 13.82 -8.18
C GLN A 103 28.57 12.83 -9.21
N TRP A 104 27.84 11.76 -9.51
CA TRP A 104 28.24 10.77 -10.50
C TRP A 104 28.50 11.40 -11.87
N ARG A 105 27.67 12.34 -12.33
CA ARG A 105 27.90 13.07 -13.59
C ARG A 105 29.18 13.89 -13.62
N SER A 106 29.64 14.38 -12.46
CA SER A 106 30.84 15.23 -12.39
C SER A 106 32.11 14.43 -12.16
N ALA A 107 32.03 13.32 -11.41
CA ALA A 107 33.20 12.59 -10.93
C ALA A 107 33.26 11.12 -11.38
N GLY A 108 32.25 10.64 -12.10
CA GLY A 108 32.13 9.23 -12.54
C GLY A 108 31.76 8.24 -11.43
N ASP A 109 31.75 8.65 -10.17
CA ASP A 109 31.40 7.78 -9.03
C ASP A 109 30.83 8.57 -7.83
N LEU A 110 30.27 7.84 -6.86
CA LEU A 110 29.77 8.38 -5.60
C LEU A 110 30.87 8.36 -4.53
N THR A 111 30.95 9.43 -3.75
CA THR A 111 31.77 9.44 -2.52
C THR A 111 31.28 8.37 -1.53
N SER A 112 32.19 7.77 -0.77
CA SER A 112 31.87 6.72 0.20
C SER A 112 30.83 7.17 1.24
N ARG A 113 30.86 8.44 1.63
CA ARG A 113 29.88 9.04 2.55
C ARG A 113 28.47 9.02 1.96
N VAL A 114 28.31 9.50 0.73
CA VAL A 114 26.99 9.56 0.06
C VAL A 114 26.48 8.15 -0.20
N ARG A 115 27.36 7.22 -0.62
CA ARG A 115 27.01 5.82 -0.82
C ARG A 115 26.48 5.16 0.47
N GLY A 116 27.15 5.39 1.59
CA GLY A 116 26.70 4.90 2.91
C GLY A 116 25.36 5.50 3.33
N LEU A 117 25.16 6.80 3.12
CA LEU A 117 23.89 7.47 3.40
C LEU A 117 22.75 6.92 2.55
N VAL A 118 22.97 6.68 1.25
CA VAL A 118 21.95 6.11 0.36
C VAL A 118 21.51 4.74 0.88
N TRP A 119 22.43 3.88 1.31
CA TRP A 119 22.10 2.58 1.90
C TRP A 119 21.22 2.70 3.14
N ILE A 120 21.63 3.54 4.09
CA ILE A 120 20.89 3.72 5.35
C ILE A 120 19.48 4.22 5.08
N VAL A 121 19.35 5.25 4.24
CA VAL A 121 18.06 5.86 3.93
C VAL A 121 17.20 4.92 3.07
N ALA A 122 17.78 4.12 2.18
CA ALA A 122 17.05 3.14 1.38
C ALA A 122 16.41 2.04 2.24
N ILE A 123 17.15 1.50 3.21
CA ILE A 123 16.63 0.50 4.16
C ILE A 123 15.51 1.12 5.02
N LEU A 124 15.70 2.35 5.48
CA LEU A 124 14.66 3.07 6.23
C LEU A 124 13.41 3.31 5.38
N ALA A 125 13.57 3.68 4.10
CA ALA A 125 12.46 3.85 3.17
C ALA A 125 11.70 2.54 2.95
N ALA A 126 12.41 1.44 2.68
CA ALA A 126 11.80 0.12 2.53
C ALA A 126 11.01 -0.30 3.79
N THR A 127 11.56 -0.05 4.97
CA THR A 127 10.92 -0.41 6.24
C THR A 127 9.65 0.40 6.49
N THR A 128 9.69 1.72 6.25
CA THR A 128 8.53 2.59 6.44
C THR A 128 7.43 2.31 5.41
N LEU A 129 7.81 2.06 4.15
CA LEU A 129 6.91 1.62 3.09
C LEU A 129 6.26 0.26 3.40
N ALA A 130 7.02 -0.73 3.86
CA ALA A 130 6.49 -2.02 4.28
C ALA A 130 5.47 -1.86 5.41
N ARG A 131 5.76 -1.03 6.42
CA ARG A 131 4.81 -0.72 7.50
C ARG A 131 3.52 -0.07 6.98
N ALA A 132 3.63 0.84 6.01
CA ALA A 132 2.47 1.47 5.38
C ALA A 132 1.62 0.44 4.63
N SER A 133 2.24 -0.50 3.90
CA SER A 133 1.54 -1.59 3.21
C SER A 133 0.85 -2.55 4.18
N LEU A 134 1.53 -2.96 5.25
CA LEU A 134 0.97 -3.87 6.27
C LEU A 134 -0.24 -3.27 6.98
N THR A 135 -0.17 -1.99 7.35
CA THR A 135 -1.29 -1.29 7.98
C THR A 135 -2.41 -0.98 6.98
N GLY A 136 -2.08 -0.75 5.71
CA GLY A 136 -3.05 -0.53 4.64
C GLY A 136 -3.87 -1.78 4.31
N GLY A 137 -3.25 -2.97 4.33
CA GLY A 137 -3.95 -4.24 4.12
C GLY A 137 -5.13 -4.43 5.09
N LYS A 138 -4.93 -4.08 6.37
CA LYS A 138 -5.97 -4.16 7.42
C LYS A 138 -7.20 -3.27 7.18
N VAL A 139 -7.06 -2.23 6.34
CA VAL A 139 -8.18 -1.34 5.99
C VAL A 139 -9.20 -2.09 5.14
N ARG A 140 -8.74 -2.85 4.13
CA ARG A 140 -9.60 -3.56 3.16
C ARG A 140 -9.90 -5.00 3.59
N HIS A 141 -8.99 -5.63 4.31
CA HIS A 141 -9.08 -7.03 4.72
C HIS A 141 -9.47 -7.12 6.19
N THR A 142 -10.76 -7.36 6.45
CA THR A 142 -11.26 -7.60 7.81
C THR A 142 -10.61 -8.84 8.41
N GLU A 143 -10.31 -9.84 7.59
CA GLU A 143 -9.59 -11.07 7.92
C GLU A 143 -8.15 -10.84 8.41
N ALA A 144 -7.54 -9.70 8.06
CA ALA A 144 -6.21 -9.34 8.53
C ALA A 144 -6.22 -8.57 9.87
N ARG A 145 -7.41 -8.37 10.46
CA ARG A 145 -7.57 -7.63 11.71
C ARG A 145 -7.52 -8.58 12.92
N PRO A 146 -6.98 -8.15 14.07
CA PRO A 146 -6.85 -9.01 15.24
C PRO A 146 -8.18 -9.48 15.85
N ASP A 147 -9.26 -8.75 15.59
CA ASP A 147 -10.61 -8.96 16.07
C ASP A 147 -11.48 -9.79 15.12
N TYR A 148 -10.91 -10.31 14.03
CA TYR A 148 -11.65 -11.13 13.07
C TYR A 148 -11.97 -12.51 13.64
N VAL A 149 -13.25 -12.86 13.58
CA VAL A 149 -13.76 -14.20 13.89
C VAL A 149 -14.20 -14.84 12.58
N VAL A 150 -13.66 -16.03 12.28
CA VAL A 150 -14.10 -16.81 11.10
C VAL A 150 -15.56 -17.19 11.30
N PRO A 151 -16.47 -16.87 10.36
CA PRO A 151 -17.83 -17.37 10.42
C PRO A 151 -17.81 -18.90 10.39
N THR A 152 -18.20 -19.55 11.48
CA THR A 152 -18.45 -21.00 11.47
C THR A 152 -19.66 -21.24 10.58
N GLU A 153 -19.53 -22.08 9.55
CA GLU A 153 -20.68 -22.54 8.78
C GLU A 153 -21.71 -23.14 9.75
N ALA A 154 -22.91 -22.56 9.79
CA ALA A 154 -24.02 -23.22 10.45
C ALA A 154 -24.22 -24.58 9.76
N PRO A 155 -24.50 -25.67 10.50
CA PRO A 155 -24.80 -26.94 9.88
C PRO A 155 -25.92 -26.71 8.87
N GLU A 156 -25.65 -27.04 7.60
CA GLU A 156 -26.65 -27.09 6.54
C GLU A 156 -27.84 -27.87 7.11
N GLU A 157 -28.99 -27.22 7.28
CA GLU A 157 -30.19 -27.94 7.73
C GLU A 157 -30.43 -29.04 6.70
N ALA A 158 -30.13 -30.27 7.12
CA ALA A 158 -30.41 -31.47 6.37
C ALA A 158 -31.89 -31.42 6.00
N GLY A 159 -32.16 -31.31 4.70
CA GLY A 159 -33.50 -31.32 4.16
C GLY A 159 -34.33 -32.42 4.79
N GLY A 160 -35.36 -32.03 5.54
CA GLY A 160 -36.31 -32.95 6.13
C GLY A 160 -37.02 -33.75 5.04
N PRO A 161 -37.25 -35.06 5.24
CA PRO A 161 -37.88 -35.90 4.24
C PRO A 161 -39.33 -35.45 4.01
N GLY A 162 -39.71 -35.33 2.74
CA GLY A 162 -41.05 -34.93 2.36
C GLY A 162 -42.15 -35.85 2.88
N ALA A 163 -43.34 -35.29 3.06
CA ALA A 163 -44.62 -35.98 3.06
C ALA A 163 -45.75 -34.95 2.79
N PRO A 164 -46.96 -35.35 2.37
CA PRO A 164 -47.46 -35.04 1.02
C PRO A 164 -48.75 -34.22 0.99
N GLY A 165 -49.07 -33.69 -0.20
CA GLY A 165 -50.44 -33.65 -0.77
C GLY A 165 -51.52 -32.84 -0.06
N GLY A 166 -51.96 -31.76 -0.71
CA GLY A 166 -53.23 -31.10 -0.42
C GLY A 166 -53.58 -30.08 -1.51
N ALA A 167 -54.27 -30.54 -2.55
CA ALA A 167 -54.76 -29.73 -3.65
C ALA A 167 -56.00 -28.90 -3.26
N GLY A 168 -56.12 -27.71 -3.86
CA GLY A 168 -57.38 -27.02 -4.14
C GLY A 168 -57.95 -26.14 -3.03
N ASP A 169 -58.04 -24.83 -3.26
CA ASP A 169 -59.29 -24.21 -3.71
C ASP A 169 -59.05 -22.73 -4.09
N ALA A 170 -59.80 -22.30 -5.08
CA ALA A 170 -59.83 -20.98 -5.67
C ALA A 170 -60.56 -19.94 -4.78
N GLY A 171 -60.31 -18.65 -5.02
CA GLY A 171 -61.31 -17.63 -4.69
C GLY A 171 -60.78 -16.26 -4.30
N GLY A 172 -60.86 -15.31 -5.24
CA GLY A 172 -61.43 -13.98 -4.98
C GLY A 172 -60.59 -12.94 -4.22
N THR A 173 -60.05 -11.98 -4.97
CA THR A 173 -59.96 -10.55 -4.59
C THR A 173 -61.37 -9.99 -4.25
N PRO A 174 -61.57 -8.81 -3.59
CA PRO A 174 -60.78 -7.58 -3.75
C PRO A 174 -60.59 -6.60 -2.56
N VAL A 175 -59.51 -5.82 -2.66
CA VAL A 175 -59.36 -4.34 -2.62
C VAL A 175 -60.37 -3.49 -1.79
N THR A 176 -59.80 -2.67 -0.87
CA THR A 176 -60.21 -1.32 -0.35
C THR A 176 -61.38 -1.20 0.65
N PRO A 177 -61.50 -0.11 1.46
CA PRO A 177 -61.07 1.31 1.31
C PRO A 177 -59.67 1.68 1.79
#